data_AF-A0A7C5Y1U6-F1
#
_entry.id   AF-A0A7C5Y1U6-F1
#
_cell.length_a   1.000
_cell.length_b   1.000
_cell.length_c   1.000
_cell.angle_alpha   90.00
_cell.angle_beta   90.00
_cell.angle_gamma   90.00
#
_symmetry.space_group_name_H-M   'P 1'
#
loop_
_entity.id
_entity.type
_entity.pdbx_description
1 polymer ?
#
loop_
_entity_poly.entity_id
_entity_poly.type
_entity_poly.pdbx_seq_one_letter_code
_entity_poly.pdbx_strand_id
1 'polypeptide(L)'
;MAGLVAFDIYLLGLKDPSREKLDQLVDDVARLTRRQPDDIRASLRQRGQPLFAGISLDRAKSVVDTLDTAGALLEIRPVVSPLSAEGSGRTVQCPRCHFEVPGDAVECPKCGLVFAKWEREQIRKMQREQQLEEALTKVLQVRQEWDQRAKVYLERHPFPEDAAAPFAQRMFQEEVPFQRLESDEGPILMTSRRMLILQGKDAILSIPYEMISDVDVGGGLVKKKDRVNMKLTFHGPVLIGEKPTTSVNFSLDKESSFYKDVVMDWAFARNFICGSCGARDLEFRLEGTVPHYRCMHCATDHEIDLNEAVAIPILHD
;
A
#
# COMPACT_ATOMS: atom_id res chain seq x y z
N MET A 1 -0.57 -21.26 23.96
CA MET A 1 0.28 -20.18 24.51
C MET A 1 -0.25 -18.86 23.97
N ALA A 2 -0.88 -18.04 24.81
CA ALA A 2 -1.36 -16.72 24.39
C ALA A 2 -0.16 -15.76 24.36
N GLY A 3 0.24 -15.33 23.17
CA GLY A 3 1.24 -14.25 23.05
C GLY A 3 0.61 -12.94 23.50
N LEU A 4 1.37 -12.12 24.24
CA LEU A 4 0.98 -10.74 24.48
C LEU A 4 0.96 -10.01 23.13
N VAL A 5 -0.18 -9.44 22.77
CA VAL A 5 -0.31 -8.64 21.55
C VAL A 5 0.43 -7.32 21.80
N ALA A 6 1.46 -7.07 21.00
CA ALA A 6 2.15 -5.79 20.96
C ALA A 6 1.72 -5.03 19.70
N PHE A 7 2.05 -3.75 19.62
CA PHE A 7 1.61 -2.89 18.53
C PHE A 7 2.79 -2.18 17.88
N ASP A 8 2.76 -2.17 16.56
CA ASP A 8 3.62 -1.33 15.75
C ASP A 8 2.80 -0.13 15.25
N ILE A 9 3.36 1.08 15.36
CA ILE A 9 2.76 2.31 14.82
C ILE A 9 3.62 2.80 13.67
N TYR A 10 3.02 2.93 12.49
CA TYR A 10 3.63 3.48 11.30
C TYR A 10 3.07 4.88 11.04
N LEU A 11 3.92 5.80 10.62
CA LEU A 11 3.48 7.10 10.11
C LEU A 11 3.12 6.95 8.64
N LEU A 12 1.88 7.30 8.30
CA LEU A 12 1.39 7.36 6.92
C LEU A 12 1.54 8.77 6.33
N GLY A 13 1.56 9.80 7.16
CA GLY A 13 1.67 11.19 6.70
C GLY A 13 1.15 12.19 7.73
N LEU A 14 0.89 13.41 7.30
CA LEU A 14 0.30 14.49 8.08
C LEU A 14 -0.95 15.01 7.35
N LYS A 15 -1.97 15.38 8.11
CA LYS A 15 -3.16 16.10 7.60
C LYS A 15 -2.79 17.42 6.94
N ASP A 16 -1.81 18.10 7.52
CA ASP A 16 -1.21 19.34 7.01
C ASP A 16 0.30 19.09 6.86
N PRO A 17 0.81 19.02 5.62
CA PRO A 17 2.22 18.73 5.35
C PRO A 17 3.13 19.95 5.46
N SER A 18 2.69 21.04 6.12
CA SER A 18 3.53 22.21 6.35
C SER A 18 4.73 21.89 7.26
N ARG A 19 5.83 22.60 7.02
CA ARG A 19 7.05 22.52 7.83
C ARG A 19 6.80 22.68 9.33
N GLU A 20 5.90 23.58 9.70
CA GLU A 20 5.51 23.81 11.11
C GLU A 20 4.91 22.55 11.75
N LYS A 21 4.04 21.84 11.02
CA LYS A 21 3.44 20.59 11.51
C LYS A 21 4.44 19.44 11.51
N LEU A 22 5.36 19.41 10.56
CA LEU A 22 6.45 18.45 10.55
C LEU A 22 7.39 18.66 11.75
N ASP A 23 7.77 19.89 12.05
CA ASP A 23 8.60 20.20 13.22
C ASP A 23 7.88 19.86 14.54
N GLN A 24 6.59 20.18 14.64
CA GLN A 24 5.75 19.79 15.78
C GLN A 24 5.70 18.26 15.95
N LEU A 25 5.51 17.51 14.85
CA LEU A 25 5.55 16.05 14.87
C LEU A 25 6.90 15.53 15.36
N VAL A 26 8.01 16.06 14.85
CA VAL A 26 9.36 15.66 15.24
C VAL A 26 9.59 15.89 16.72
N ASP A 27 9.18 17.04 17.26
CA ASP A 27 9.30 17.37 18.68
C ASP A 27 8.45 16.43 19.56
N ASP A 28 7.23 16.12 19.12
CA ASP A 28 6.34 15.21 19.84
C ASP A 28 6.89 13.78 19.86
N VAL A 29 7.44 13.30 18.74
CA VAL A 29 8.13 12.01 18.67
C VAL A 29 9.41 12.02 19.50
N ALA A 30 10.19 13.10 19.50
CA ALA A 30 11.40 13.26 20.31
C ALA A 30 11.07 13.14 21.80
N ARG A 31 9.99 13.78 22.23
CA ARG A 31 9.50 13.68 23.61
C ARG A 31 9.04 12.26 23.97
N LEU A 32 8.36 11.58 23.05
CA LEU A 32 7.84 10.22 23.27
C LEU A 32 8.93 9.14 23.26
N THR A 33 9.97 9.30 22.45
CA THR A 33 11.02 8.29 22.23
C THR A 33 12.34 8.61 22.93
N ARG A 34 12.53 9.87 23.37
CA ARG A 34 13.81 10.43 23.85
C ARG A 34 14.93 10.36 22.81
N ARG A 35 14.59 10.23 21.53
CA ARG A 35 15.54 10.28 20.41
C ARG A 35 15.82 11.73 20.03
N GLN A 36 16.97 11.98 19.40
CA GLN A 36 17.29 13.31 18.90
C GLN A 36 16.38 13.66 17.69
N PRO A 37 15.97 14.92 17.53
CA PRO A 37 15.15 15.36 16.39
C PRO A 37 15.73 14.98 15.02
N ASP A 38 17.05 15.07 14.85
CA ASP A 38 17.70 14.75 13.58
C ASP A 38 17.63 13.25 13.25
N ASP A 39 17.76 12.38 14.26
CA ASP A 39 17.57 10.93 14.09
C ASP A 39 16.12 10.59 13.72
N ILE A 40 15.17 11.35 14.26
CA ILE A 40 13.75 11.19 13.96
C ILE A 40 13.48 11.60 12.52
N ARG A 41 13.95 12.79 12.09
CA ARG A 41 13.84 13.22 10.69
C ARG A 41 14.46 12.20 9.74
N ALA A 42 15.61 11.64 10.10
CA ALA A 42 16.23 10.56 9.33
C ALA A 42 15.36 9.28 9.28
N SER A 43 14.71 8.90 10.38
CA SER A 43 13.78 7.76 10.42
C SER A 43 12.47 8.02 9.68
N LEU A 44 11.93 9.23 9.72
CA LEU A 44 10.73 9.59 8.95
C LEU A 44 10.94 9.43 7.44
N ARG A 45 12.19 9.54 6.98
CA ARG A 45 12.59 9.28 5.59
C ARG A 45 12.72 7.78 5.25
N GLN A 46 12.81 6.90 6.24
CA GLN A 46 12.95 5.46 6.04
C GLN A 46 11.57 4.79 6.02
N ARG A 47 11.11 4.40 4.83
CA ARG A 47 9.79 3.76 4.65
C ARG A 47 9.74 2.34 5.17
N GLY A 48 8.53 1.91 5.54
CA GLY A 48 8.24 0.54 5.94
C GLY A 48 8.77 0.16 7.32
N GLN A 49 9.35 1.11 8.06
CA GLN A 49 9.73 0.91 9.46
C GLN A 49 8.68 1.52 10.39
N PRO A 50 8.33 0.83 11.49
CA PRO A 50 7.47 1.40 12.49
C PRO A 50 8.17 2.54 13.22
N LEU A 51 7.44 3.65 13.42
CA LEU A 51 7.86 4.76 14.27
C LEU A 51 7.97 4.32 15.74
N PHE A 52 7.10 3.40 16.14
CA PHE A 52 7.13 2.71 17.42
C PHE A 52 6.90 1.23 17.19
N ALA A 53 7.81 0.37 17.64
CA ALA A 53 7.71 -1.08 17.46
C ALA A 53 7.40 -1.79 18.78
N GLY A 54 6.53 -2.79 18.74
CA GLY A 54 6.29 -3.71 19.85
C GLY A 54 5.80 -3.04 21.14
N ILE A 55 5.05 -1.96 21.05
CA ILE A 55 4.57 -1.21 22.22
C ILE A 55 3.26 -1.78 22.78
N SER A 56 3.00 -1.56 24.08
CA SER A 56 1.74 -1.98 24.71
C SER A 56 0.54 -1.13 24.23
N LEU A 57 -0.68 -1.63 24.40
CA LEU A 57 -1.90 -0.91 24.02
C LEU A 57 -2.01 0.47 24.67
N ASP A 58 -1.72 0.57 25.97
CA ASP A 58 -1.80 1.85 26.70
C ASP A 58 -0.75 2.85 26.20
N ARG A 59 0.44 2.35 25.85
CA ARG A 59 1.47 3.19 25.24
C ARG A 59 1.05 3.62 23.83
N ALA A 60 0.46 2.71 23.05
CA ALA A 60 -0.03 3.00 21.70
C ALA A 60 -1.11 4.08 21.72
N LYS A 61 -2.08 4.01 22.66
CA LYS A 61 -3.08 5.06 22.88
C LYS A 61 -2.45 6.43 23.12
N SER A 62 -1.55 6.49 24.11
CA SER A 62 -0.87 7.74 24.45
C SER A 62 -0.05 8.32 23.29
N VAL A 63 0.59 7.46 22.50
CA VAL A 63 1.32 7.88 21.29
C VAL A 63 0.34 8.44 20.25
N VAL A 64 -0.72 7.71 19.94
CA VAL A 64 -1.73 8.14 18.96
C VAL A 64 -2.36 9.47 19.35
N ASP A 65 -2.81 9.63 20.59
CA ASP A 65 -3.44 10.87 21.06
C ASP A 65 -2.47 12.07 20.96
N THR A 66 -1.19 11.84 21.27
CA THR A 66 -0.16 12.89 21.19
C THR A 66 0.09 13.29 19.74
N LEU A 67 0.27 12.31 18.85
CA LEU A 67 0.62 12.57 17.45
C LEU A 67 -0.59 13.05 16.62
N ASP A 68 -1.82 12.69 16.98
CA ASP A 68 -3.03 13.23 16.35
C ASP A 68 -3.15 14.75 16.57
N THR A 69 -2.69 15.25 17.72
CA THR A 69 -2.61 16.71 17.98
C THR A 69 -1.66 17.41 17.01
N ALA A 70 -0.60 16.72 16.57
CA ALA A 70 0.31 17.18 15.52
C ALA A 70 -0.28 16.98 14.09
N GLY A 71 -1.45 16.35 13.97
CA GLY A 71 -2.09 16.03 12.70
C GLY A 71 -1.52 14.79 12.01
N ALA A 72 -0.90 13.87 12.76
CA ALA A 72 -0.32 12.65 12.20
C ALA A 72 -1.37 11.64 11.74
N LEU A 73 -1.19 11.14 10.52
CA LEU A 73 -1.92 10.00 9.98
C LEU A 73 -1.13 8.74 10.36
N LEU A 74 -1.72 7.84 11.14
CA LEU A 74 -1.03 6.68 11.70
C LEU A 74 -1.70 5.37 11.30
N GLU A 75 -0.89 4.35 10.99
CA GLU A 75 -1.34 2.96 10.91
C GLU A 75 -0.88 2.19 12.14
N ILE A 76 -1.78 1.41 12.74
CA ILE A 76 -1.48 0.59 13.91
C ILE A 76 -1.62 -0.88 13.51
N ARG A 77 -0.53 -1.62 13.56
CA ARG A 77 -0.50 -3.05 13.25
C ARG A 77 -0.31 -3.87 14.52
N PRO A 78 -1.17 -4.84 14.81
CA PRO A 78 -0.91 -5.80 15.88
C PRO A 78 0.22 -6.73 15.46
N VAL A 79 1.21 -6.90 16.33
CA VAL A 79 2.30 -7.85 16.17
C VAL A 79 2.27 -8.87 17.29
N VAL A 80 2.38 -10.14 16.91
CA VAL A 80 2.50 -11.23 17.87
C VAL A 80 3.94 -11.26 18.32
N SER A 81 4.22 -10.66 19.48
CA SER A 81 5.57 -10.73 20.05
C SER A 81 5.77 -12.13 20.63
N PRO A 82 6.82 -12.88 20.23
CA PRO A 82 7.20 -14.08 20.97
C PRO A 82 7.56 -13.63 22.39
N LEU A 83 6.92 -14.25 23.39
CA LEU A 83 7.21 -14.00 24.80
C LEU A 83 8.72 -14.21 25.04
N SER A 84 9.44 -13.17 25.47
CA SER A 84 10.58 -13.41 26.35
C SER A 84 10.00 -14.05 27.62
N ALA A 85 10.34 -15.32 27.84
CA ALA A 85 9.80 -16.18 28.87
C ALA A 85 10.31 -15.81 30.28
N GLU A 86 10.08 -14.58 30.73
CA GLU A 86 10.34 -14.16 32.11
C GLU A 86 9.18 -13.31 32.63
N GLY A 87 8.26 -13.94 33.36
CA GLY A 87 7.24 -13.22 34.13
C GLY A 87 5.90 -13.93 34.34
N SER A 88 5.88 -15.22 34.70
CA SER A 88 4.65 -15.82 35.23
C SER A 88 4.38 -15.21 36.62
N GLY A 89 3.43 -14.30 36.71
CA GLY A 89 3.05 -13.66 37.98
C GLY A 89 2.56 -12.21 37.88
N ARG A 90 2.57 -11.59 36.70
CA ARG A 90 2.00 -10.24 36.55
C ARG A 90 0.48 -10.30 36.56
N THR A 91 -0.14 -9.64 37.54
CA THR A 91 -1.56 -9.30 37.51
C THR A 91 -1.77 -8.05 36.65
N VAL A 92 -2.87 -8.03 35.89
CA VAL A 92 -3.31 -6.88 35.09
C VAL A 92 -4.69 -6.43 35.54
N GLN A 93 -4.99 -5.13 35.50
CA GLN A 93 -6.31 -4.63 35.88
C GLN A 93 -7.26 -4.66 34.69
N CYS A 94 -8.48 -5.17 34.91
CA CYS A 94 -9.53 -5.13 33.91
C CYS A 94 -9.91 -3.67 33.58
N PRO A 95 -9.86 -3.23 32.31
CA PRO A 95 -10.09 -1.85 31.95
C PRO A 95 -11.55 -1.41 32.07
N ARG A 96 -12.49 -2.36 32.25
CA ARG A 96 -13.92 -2.07 32.41
C ARG A 96 -14.36 -1.96 33.87
N CYS A 97 -13.78 -2.76 34.76
CA CYS A 97 -14.23 -2.86 36.16
C CYS A 97 -13.11 -2.84 37.20
N HIS A 98 -11.87 -2.60 36.76
CA HIS A 98 -10.64 -2.49 37.56
C HIS A 98 -10.31 -3.70 38.44
N PHE A 99 -10.90 -4.85 38.15
CA PHE A 99 -10.60 -6.09 38.86
C PHE A 99 -9.23 -6.63 38.43
N GLU A 100 -8.40 -7.02 39.38
CA GLU A 100 -7.10 -7.63 39.08
C GLU A 100 -7.29 -9.06 38.59
N VAL A 101 -6.74 -9.34 37.41
CA VAL A 101 -6.78 -10.65 36.77
C VAL A 101 -5.36 -11.13 36.49
N PRO A 102 -5.12 -12.46 36.40
CA PRO A 102 -3.87 -12.98 35.87
C PRO A 102 -3.55 -12.39 34.49
N GLY A 103 -2.28 -12.10 34.21
CA GLY A 103 -1.84 -11.48 32.95
C GLY A 103 -2.11 -12.30 31.69
N ASP A 104 -2.42 -13.58 31.84
CA ASP A 104 -2.80 -14.53 30.78
C ASP A 104 -4.31 -14.80 30.72
N ALA A 105 -5.12 -14.11 31.53
CA ALA A 105 -6.57 -14.26 31.52
C ALA A 105 -7.16 -13.81 30.17
N VAL A 106 -7.99 -14.67 29.57
CA VAL A 106 -8.67 -14.38 28.28
C VAL A 106 -9.91 -13.51 28.50
N GLU A 107 -10.52 -13.59 29.68
CA GLU A 107 -11.71 -12.84 30.07
C GLU A 107 -11.67 -12.38 31.53
N CYS A 108 -12.31 -11.25 31.82
CA CYS A 108 -12.47 -10.78 33.19
C CYS A 108 -13.54 -11.61 33.93
N PRO A 109 -13.21 -12.30 35.03
CA PRO A 109 -14.17 -13.13 35.76
C PRO A 109 -15.27 -12.31 36.46
N LYS A 110 -15.01 -11.02 36.72
CA LYS A 110 -15.97 -10.14 37.40
C LYS A 110 -17.02 -9.55 36.45
N CYS A 111 -16.65 -9.23 35.20
CA CYS A 111 -17.53 -8.49 34.29
C CYS A 111 -17.68 -9.11 32.89
N GLY A 112 -17.10 -10.29 32.65
CA GLY A 112 -17.18 -11.02 31.37
C GLY A 112 -16.54 -10.29 30.19
N LEU A 113 -15.63 -9.35 30.43
CA LEU A 113 -14.94 -8.65 29.34
C LEU A 113 -13.92 -9.59 28.71
N VAL A 114 -14.13 -9.95 27.44
CA VAL A 114 -13.13 -10.68 26.64
C VAL A 114 -12.07 -9.70 26.16
N PHE A 115 -10.84 -9.81 26.68
CA PHE A 115 -9.78 -8.81 26.46
C PHE A 115 -9.44 -8.64 24.98
N ALA A 116 -9.24 -9.74 24.25
CA ALA A 116 -8.93 -9.71 22.81
C ALA A 116 -10.02 -9.04 21.95
N LYS A 117 -11.29 -9.08 22.37
CA LYS A 117 -12.39 -8.40 21.67
C LYS A 117 -12.40 -6.91 21.99
N TRP A 118 -12.23 -6.58 23.28
CA TRP A 118 -12.15 -5.19 23.74
C TRP A 118 -10.95 -4.46 23.14
N GLU A 119 -9.79 -5.11 23.05
CA GLU A 119 -8.59 -4.56 22.41
C GLU A 119 -8.83 -4.23 20.94
N ARG A 120 -9.44 -5.14 20.16
CA ARG A 120 -9.86 -4.88 18.78
C ARG A 120 -10.79 -3.68 18.67
N GLU A 121 -11.72 -3.53 19.61
CA GLU A 121 -12.67 -2.42 19.64
C GLU A 121 -11.99 -1.09 20.05
N GLN A 122 -10.99 -1.12 20.95
CA GLN A 122 -10.19 0.06 21.29
C GLN A 122 -9.28 0.50 20.14
N ILE A 123 -8.69 -0.44 19.39
CA ILE A 123 -7.91 -0.13 18.17
C ILE A 123 -8.81 0.58 17.16
N ARG A 124 -10.01 0.04 16.89
CA ARG A 124 -11.01 0.70 16.03
C ARG A 124 -11.41 2.09 16.55
N LYS A 125 -11.42 2.29 17.87
CA LYS A 125 -11.74 3.59 18.47
C LYS A 125 -10.60 4.61 18.37
N MET A 126 -9.35 4.16 18.46
CA MET A 126 -8.14 4.97 18.29
C MET A 126 -7.93 5.37 16.82
N GLN A 127 -8.37 4.53 15.88
CA GLN A 127 -8.32 4.78 14.44
C GLN A 127 -9.47 5.67 13.93
N ARG A 128 -10.21 6.39 14.79
CA ARG A 128 -11.31 7.29 14.39
C ARG A 128 -10.82 8.57 13.69
N GLU A 129 -10.13 8.41 12.59
CA GLU A 129 -10.31 9.24 11.41
C GLU A 129 -11.23 8.46 10.48
N GLN A 130 -12.53 8.65 10.65
CA GLN A 130 -13.55 7.92 9.88
C GLN A 130 -13.29 8.00 8.36
N GLN A 131 -12.70 9.10 7.89
CA GLN A 131 -12.34 9.31 6.49
C GLN A 131 -11.15 8.45 6.02
N LEU A 132 -10.13 8.24 6.88
CA LEU A 132 -8.99 7.39 6.56
C LEU A 132 -9.38 5.90 6.60
N GLU A 133 -10.17 5.47 7.58
CA GLU A 133 -10.70 4.09 7.61
C GLU A 133 -11.61 3.83 6.41
N GLU A 134 -12.49 4.79 6.05
CA GLU A 134 -13.31 4.68 4.85
C GLU A 134 -12.45 4.66 3.57
N ALA A 135 -11.40 5.47 3.49
CA ALA A 135 -10.48 5.47 2.34
C ALA A 135 -9.71 4.14 2.23
N LEU A 136 -9.13 3.65 3.33
CA LEU A 136 -8.42 2.37 3.38
C LEU A 136 -9.36 1.19 3.11
N THR A 137 -10.57 1.20 3.68
CA THR A 137 -11.58 0.18 3.42
C THR A 137 -11.97 0.17 1.96
N LYS A 138 -12.16 1.35 1.34
CA LYS A 138 -12.42 1.47 -0.10
C LYS A 138 -11.25 0.92 -0.93
N VAL A 139 -10.02 1.24 -0.57
CA VAL A 139 -8.82 0.71 -1.25
C VAL A 139 -8.77 -0.82 -1.14
N LEU A 140 -8.97 -1.38 0.05
CA LEU A 140 -8.97 -2.82 0.28
C LEU A 140 -10.14 -3.53 -0.45
N GLN A 141 -11.33 -2.92 -0.45
CA GLN A 141 -12.48 -3.45 -1.18
C GLN A 141 -12.20 -3.49 -2.69
N VAL A 142 -11.66 -2.39 -3.25
CA VAL A 142 -11.26 -2.32 -4.65
C VAL A 142 -10.23 -3.41 -4.96
N ARG A 143 -9.21 -3.61 -4.11
CA ARG A 143 -8.24 -4.71 -4.27
C ARG A 143 -8.91 -6.08 -4.34
N GLN A 144 -9.82 -6.37 -3.40
CA GLN A 144 -10.53 -7.66 -3.35
C GLN A 144 -11.43 -7.87 -4.58
N GLU A 145 -12.12 -6.82 -5.05
CA GLU A 145 -12.91 -6.88 -6.28
C GLU A 145 -12.03 -7.24 -7.50
N TRP A 146 -10.82 -6.67 -7.57
CA TRP A 146 -9.87 -6.96 -8.64
C TRP A 146 -9.30 -8.38 -8.57
N ASP A 147 -8.93 -8.85 -7.38
CA ASP A 147 -8.48 -10.22 -7.17
C ASP A 147 -9.61 -11.21 -7.54
N GLN A 148 -10.85 -10.89 -7.18
CA GLN A 148 -12.00 -11.71 -7.53
C GLN A 148 -12.26 -11.71 -9.04
N ARG A 149 -12.13 -10.55 -9.71
CA ARG A 149 -12.28 -10.46 -11.17
C ARG A 149 -11.21 -11.27 -11.90
N ALA A 150 -9.96 -11.23 -11.45
CA ALA A 150 -8.88 -12.06 -11.98
C ALA A 150 -9.20 -13.56 -11.79
N LYS A 151 -9.69 -13.97 -10.61
CA LYS A 151 -10.12 -15.35 -10.36
C LYS A 151 -11.26 -15.80 -11.28
N VAL A 152 -12.28 -14.96 -11.47
CA VAL A 152 -13.40 -15.24 -12.39
C VAL A 152 -12.91 -15.33 -13.85
N TYR A 153 -11.94 -14.51 -14.23
CA TYR A 153 -11.31 -14.62 -15.55
C TYR A 153 -10.62 -15.97 -15.75
N LEU A 154 -9.87 -16.43 -14.73
CA LEU A 154 -9.14 -17.70 -14.73
C LEU A 154 -10.06 -18.92 -14.81
N GLU A 155 -11.30 -18.84 -14.31
CA GLU A 155 -12.30 -19.91 -14.46
C GLU A 155 -12.61 -20.22 -15.94
N ARG A 156 -12.47 -19.22 -16.82
CA ARG A 156 -12.75 -19.34 -18.26
C ARG A 156 -11.47 -19.46 -19.10
N HIS A 157 -10.35 -18.96 -18.57
CA HIS A 157 -9.07 -18.92 -19.26
C HIS A 157 -7.99 -19.47 -18.32
N PRO A 158 -7.78 -20.80 -18.30
CA PRO A 158 -6.77 -21.42 -17.45
C PRO A 158 -5.39 -20.82 -17.72
N PHE A 159 -4.72 -20.40 -16.66
CA PHE A 159 -3.38 -19.83 -16.73
C PHE A 159 -2.32 -20.92 -16.56
N PRO A 160 -1.29 -21.00 -17.43
CA PRO A 160 -0.26 -22.02 -17.33
C PRO A 160 0.55 -21.89 -16.03
N GLU A 161 0.86 -23.02 -15.37
CA GLU A 161 1.51 -23.05 -14.05
C GLU A 161 2.90 -22.38 -14.04
N ASP A 162 3.63 -22.45 -15.15
CA ASP A 162 4.98 -21.92 -15.30
C ASP A 162 5.03 -20.51 -15.91
N ALA A 163 3.90 -19.99 -16.40
CA ALA A 163 3.86 -18.71 -17.10
C ALA A 163 4.28 -17.52 -16.21
N ALA A 164 4.08 -17.61 -14.89
CA ALA A 164 4.50 -16.56 -13.94
C ALA A 164 5.91 -16.78 -13.36
N ALA A 165 6.55 -17.92 -13.59
CA ALA A 165 7.83 -18.27 -12.95
C ALA A 165 8.93 -17.21 -13.12
N PRO A 166 9.12 -16.55 -14.29
CA PRO A 166 10.12 -15.50 -14.46
C PRO A 166 9.88 -14.24 -13.60
N PHE A 167 8.67 -14.07 -13.07
CA PHE A 167 8.25 -12.89 -12.32
C PHE A 167 8.12 -13.13 -10.81
N ALA A 168 8.26 -14.39 -10.37
CA ALA A 168 7.92 -14.81 -9.00
C ALA A 168 8.61 -13.97 -7.90
N GLN A 169 9.86 -13.53 -8.12
CA GLN A 169 10.60 -12.73 -7.14
C GLN A 169 10.07 -11.29 -6.97
N ARG A 170 9.28 -10.79 -7.93
CA ARG A 170 8.74 -9.42 -7.92
C ARG A 170 7.27 -9.36 -7.59
N MET A 171 6.56 -10.49 -7.67
CA MET A 171 5.13 -10.57 -7.36
C MET A 171 4.88 -10.48 -5.86
N PHE A 172 3.76 -9.86 -5.48
CA PHE A 172 3.28 -9.93 -4.11
C PHE A 172 2.62 -11.28 -3.83
N GLN A 173 2.68 -11.73 -2.58
CA GLN A 173 2.13 -13.03 -2.17
C GLN A 173 0.63 -13.19 -2.47
N GLU A 174 -0.13 -12.09 -2.44
CA GLU A 174 -1.57 -12.07 -2.66
C GLU A 174 -1.98 -11.67 -4.10
N GLU A 175 -1.01 -11.33 -4.95
CA GLU A 175 -1.24 -10.87 -6.31
C GLU A 175 -1.55 -12.06 -7.23
N VAL A 176 -2.66 -11.99 -7.98
CA VAL A 176 -3.13 -13.10 -8.82
C VAL A 176 -2.65 -12.89 -10.26
N PRO A 177 -1.71 -13.71 -10.78
CA PRO A 177 -1.37 -13.68 -12.20
C PRO A 177 -2.53 -14.29 -13.01
N PHE A 178 -2.94 -13.64 -14.08
CA PHE A 178 -4.09 -14.13 -14.86
C PHE A 178 -3.92 -14.11 -16.37
N GLN A 179 -2.99 -13.31 -16.92
CA GLN A 179 -2.73 -13.29 -18.35
C GLN A 179 -1.25 -13.03 -18.62
N ARG A 180 -0.69 -13.73 -19.60
CA ARG A 180 0.66 -13.50 -20.11
C ARG A 180 0.58 -13.11 -21.58
N LEU A 181 1.32 -12.08 -21.96
CA LEU A 181 1.44 -11.61 -23.33
C LEU A 181 2.90 -11.73 -23.75
N GLU A 182 3.11 -12.16 -24.98
CA GLU A 182 4.43 -12.25 -25.60
C GLU A 182 4.65 -11.04 -26.51
N SER A 183 5.78 -10.36 -26.31
CA SER A 183 6.20 -9.21 -27.11
C SER A 183 7.67 -9.30 -27.51
N ASP A 184 8.08 -8.61 -28.57
CA ASP A 184 9.50 -8.57 -28.98
C ASP A 184 10.40 -7.90 -27.91
N GLU A 185 9.83 -7.05 -27.06
CA GLU A 185 10.53 -6.36 -25.97
C GLU A 185 10.67 -7.24 -24.71
N GLY A 186 9.97 -8.37 -24.67
CA GLY A 186 9.95 -9.35 -23.58
C GLY A 186 8.53 -9.70 -23.12
N PRO A 187 8.37 -10.78 -22.34
CA PRO A 187 7.06 -11.19 -21.86
C PRO A 187 6.48 -10.15 -20.88
N ILE A 188 5.16 -9.99 -20.96
CA ILE A 188 4.35 -9.12 -20.12
C ILE A 188 3.42 -10.00 -19.31
N LEU A 189 3.55 -9.97 -17.99
CA LEU A 189 2.63 -10.63 -17.08
C LEU A 189 1.62 -9.61 -16.55
N MET A 190 0.34 -9.85 -16.82
CA MET A 190 -0.77 -9.14 -16.22
C MET A 190 -1.21 -9.85 -14.93
N THR A 191 -1.25 -9.10 -13.85
CA THR A 191 -1.73 -9.55 -12.55
C THR A 191 -2.95 -8.76 -12.12
N SER A 192 -3.64 -9.18 -11.07
CA SER A 192 -4.76 -8.43 -10.48
C SER A 192 -4.41 -6.99 -10.05
N ARG A 193 -3.12 -6.62 -9.97
CA ARG A 193 -2.65 -5.33 -9.46
C ARG A 193 -1.91 -4.49 -10.51
N ARG A 194 -1.10 -5.10 -11.38
CA ARG A 194 -0.23 -4.36 -12.32
C ARG A 194 0.21 -5.21 -13.51
N MET A 195 0.90 -4.56 -14.45
CA MET A 195 1.69 -5.25 -15.48
C MET A 195 3.14 -5.37 -15.03
N LEU A 196 3.72 -6.56 -15.14
CA LEU A 196 5.14 -6.83 -14.97
C LEU A 196 5.75 -7.17 -16.32
N ILE A 197 6.76 -6.42 -16.75
CA ILE A 197 7.39 -6.58 -18.06
C ILE A 197 8.84 -6.97 -17.85
N LEU A 198 9.24 -8.12 -18.38
CA LEU A 198 10.63 -8.55 -18.32
C LEU A 198 11.42 -7.88 -19.45
N GLN A 199 12.29 -6.94 -19.09
CA GLN A 199 13.20 -6.24 -19.99
C GLN A 199 14.61 -6.84 -19.90
N GLY A 200 15.06 -7.53 -20.95
CA GLY A 200 16.39 -8.14 -20.96
C GLY A 200 16.55 -9.30 -19.98
N LYS A 201 17.73 -9.45 -19.35
CA LYS A 201 18.05 -10.65 -18.54
C LYS A 201 17.40 -10.67 -17.15
N ASP A 202 17.26 -9.53 -16.48
CA ASP A 202 16.75 -9.48 -15.09
C ASP A 202 16.00 -8.17 -14.72
N ALA A 203 15.83 -7.23 -15.65
CA ALA A 203 15.12 -5.99 -15.33
C ALA A 203 13.60 -6.24 -15.46
N ILE A 204 12.84 -6.03 -14.39
CA ILE A 204 11.39 -6.10 -14.44
C ILE A 204 10.84 -4.69 -14.26
N LEU A 205 10.18 -4.20 -15.30
CA LEU A 205 9.41 -2.96 -15.24
C LEU A 205 8.03 -3.27 -14.65
N SER A 206 7.63 -2.53 -13.63
CA SER A 206 6.33 -2.67 -12.96
C SER A 206 5.47 -1.45 -13.27
N ILE A 207 4.33 -1.67 -13.91
CA ILE A 207 3.40 -0.60 -14.31
C ILE A 207 2.04 -0.86 -13.66
N PRO A 208 1.68 -0.13 -12.59
CA PRO A 208 0.32 -0.15 -12.07
C PRO A 208 -0.66 0.30 -13.15
N TYR A 209 -1.82 -0.35 -13.24
CA TYR A 209 -2.83 0.00 -14.25
C TYR A 209 -3.31 1.44 -14.10
N GLU A 210 -3.38 1.92 -12.86
CA GLU A 210 -3.77 3.28 -12.50
C GLU A 210 -2.86 4.38 -13.08
N MET A 211 -1.65 4.04 -13.54
CA MET A 211 -0.76 4.99 -14.22
C MET A 211 -1.08 5.14 -15.71
N ILE A 212 -1.84 4.21 -16.29
CA ILE A 212 -2.12 4.14 -17.71
C ILE A 212 -3.30 5.05 -18.03
N SER A 213 -3.06 6.11 -18.79
CA SER A 213 -4.10 7.04 -19.24
C SER A 213 -4.80 6.57 -20.51
N ASP A 214 -4.10 5.80 -21.34
CA ASP A 214 -4.62 5.34 -22.63
C ASP A 214 -3.89 4.08 -23.12
N VAL A 215 -4.61 3.25 -23.87
CA VAL A 215 -4.10 2.03 -24.51
C VAL A 215 -4.50 2.02 -25.97
N ASP A 216 -3.50 2.07 -26.85
CA ASP A 216 -3.70 1.94 -28.30
C ASP A 216 -3.18 0.59 -28.78
N VAL A 217 -4.07 -0.27 -29.28
CA VAL A 217 -3.70 -1.58 -29.86
C VAL A 217 -4.05 -1.59 -31.34
N GLY A 218 -3.03 -1.80 -32.18
CA GLY A 218 -3.15 -1.82 -33.64
C GLY A 218 -2.92 -0.47 -34.32
N GLY A 219 -2.78 0.62 -33.56
CA GLY A 219 -2.30 1.90 -34.06
C GLY A 219 -0.79 1.90 -34.32
N GLY A 220 -0.36 2.52 -35.43
CA GLY A 220 1.06 2.74 -35.76
C GLY A 220 1.65 1.76 -36.79
N LEU A 221 2.87 2.07 -37.24
CA LEU A 221 3.62 1.24 -38.19
C LEU A 221 4.20 0.02 -37.49
N VAL A 222 3.72 -1.17 -37.85
CA VAL A 222 4.32 -2.43 -37.39
C VAL A 222 5.53 -2.78 -38.26
N LYS A 223 6.67 -3.08 -37.63
CA LYS A 223 7.91 -3.47 -38.35
C LYS A 223 7.83 -4.84 -39.04
N LYS A 224 6.95 -5.73 -38.57
CA LYS A 224 6.78 -7.11 -39.06
C LYS A 224 5.29 -7.41 -39.29
N LYS A 225 4.98 -8.21 -40.32
CA LYS A 225 3.58 -8.49 -40.74
C LYS A 225 2.76 -9.32 -39.74
N ASP A 226 3.41 -10.00 -38.81
CA ASP A 226 2.83 -10.93 -37.83
C ASP A 226 2.75 -10.36 -36.41
N ARG A 227 3.10 -9.08 -36.24
CA ARG A 227 3.08 -8.38 -34.96
C ARG A 227 1.94 -7.37 -34.91
N VAL A 228 1.51 -7.05 -33.69
CA VAL A 228 0.54 -6.00 -33.43
C VAL A 228 1.16 -5.01 -32.45
N ASN A 229 1.18 -3.73 -32.81
CA ASN A 229 1.69 -2.70 -31.90
C ASN A 229 0.69 -2.45 -30.77
N MET A 230 1.18 -2.40 -29.54
CA MET A 230 0.44 -1.94 -28.36
C MET A 230 1.21 -0.78 -27.74
N LYS A 231 0.58 0.38 -27.61
CA LYS A 231 1.13 1.54 -26.94
C LYS A 231 0.37 1.82 -25.66
N LEU A 232 1.09 1.87 -24.53
CA LEU A 232 0.58 2.37 -23.26
C LEU A 232 1.00 3.82 -23.11
N THR A 233 0.06 4.73 -22.87
CA THR A 233 0.32 6.13 -22.53
C THR A 233 0.01 6.33 -21.04
N PHE A 234 0.80 7.16 -20.37
CA PHE A 234 0.67 7.38 -18.93
C PHE A 234 0.13 8.76 -18.58
N HIS A 235 -0.56 8.86 -17.44
CA HIS A 235 -1.06 10.13 -16.92
C HIS A 235 0.06 11.14 -16.62
N GLY A 236 1.26 10.66 -16.33
CA GLY A 236 2.47 11.46 -16.16
C GLY A 236 3.72 10.66 -16.51
N PRO A 237 4.90 11.29 -16.59
CA PRO A 237 6.13 10.59 -16.90
C PRO A 237 6.43 9.47 -15.88
N VAL A 238 6.76 8.28 -16.35
CA VAL A 238 7.27 7.16 -15.54
C VAL A 238 8.73 6.90 -15.89
N LEU A 239 9.52 6.48 -14.91
CA LEU A 239 10.90 6.07 -15.16
C LEU A 239 10.97 4.66 -15.71
N ILE A 240 11.61 4.54 -16.87
CA ILE A 240 11.94 3.25 -17.48
C ILE A 240 13.44 3.22 -17.70
N GLY A 241 14.14 2.40 -16.91
CA GLY A 241 15.57 2.56 -16.69
C GLY A 241 15.86 3.95 -16.10
N GLU A 242 16.70 4.72 -16.78
CA GLU A 242 17.08 6.08 -16.35
C GLU A 242 16.30 7.18 -17.10
N LYS A 243 15.34 6.81 -17.96
CA LYS A 243 14.68 7.77 -18.85
C LYS A 243 13.22 8.01 -18.44
N PRO A 244 12.84 9.26 -18.15
CA PRO A 244 11.43 9.61 -17.96
C PRO A 244 10.70 9.47 -19.29
N THR A 245 9.61 8.73 -19.28
CA THR A 245 8.87 8.34 -20.49
C THR A 245 7.38 8.51 -20.25
N THR A 246 6.66 9.10 -21.21
CA THR A 246 5.21 9.29 -21.15
C THR A 246 4.42 8.19 -21.87
N SER A 247 5.09 7.30 -22.60
CA SER A 247 4.47 6.14 -23.25
C SER A 247 5.45 5.03 -23.58
N VAL A 248 5.01 3.77 -23.53
CA VAL A 248 5.78 2.59 -23.96
C VAL A 248 5.10 1.90 -25.10
N ASN A 249 5.88 1.37 -26.05
CA ASN A 249 5.37 0.58 -27.16
C ASN A 249 5.85 -0.86 -27.03
N PHE A 250 4.99 -1.80 -27.39
CA PHE A 250 5.21 -3.23 -27.40
C PHE A 250 4.79 -3.81 -28.75
N SER A 251 5.58 -4.75 -29.27
CA SER A 251 5.28 -5.48 -30.49
C SER A 251 4.76 -6.88 -30.13
N LEU A 252 3.45 -6.98 -29.88
CA LEU A 252 2.80 -8.22 -29.47
C LEU A 252 2.82 -9.26 -30.60
N ASP A 253 2.92 -10.54 -30.24
CA ASP A 253 2.60 -11.61 -31.19
C ASP A 253 1.09 -11.65 -31.52
N LYS A 254 0.77 -12.42 -32.56
CA LYS A 254 -0.61 -12.57 -33.03
C LYS A 254 -1.54 -13.11 -31.95
N GLU A 255 -1.08 -14.08 -31.16
CA GLU A 255 -1.89 -14.72 -30.11
C GLU A 255 -2.23 -13.73 -28.98
N SER A 256 -1.21 -13.04 -28.47
CA SER A 256 -1.32 -12.01 -27.44
C SER A 256 -2.23 -10.85 -27.87
N SER A 257 -2.24 -10.53 -29.16
CA SER A 257 -3.10 -9.47 -29.70
C SER A 257 -4.60 -9.76 -29.56
N PHE A 258 -5.01 -11.03 -29.43
CA PHE A 258 -6.42 -11.38 -29.18
C PHE A 258 -6.87 -10.99 -27.77
N TYR A 259 -5.94 -10.74 -26.84
CA TYR A 259 -6.24 -10.30 -25.48
C TYR A 259 -6.27 -8.77 -25.33
N LYS A 260 -6.29 -8.01 -26.43
CA LYS A 260 -6.35 -6.53 -26.40
C LYS A 260 -7.51 -5.99 -25.56
N ASP A 261 -8.66 -6.67 -25.59
CA ASP A 261 -9.85 -6.23 -24.85
C ASP A 261 -9.64 -6.40 -23.35
N VAL A 262 -8.90 -7.45 -22.93
CA VAL A 262 -8.46 -7.68 -21.55
C VAL A 262 -7.46 -6.59 -21.13
N VAL A 263 -6.51 -6.23 -21.99
CA VAL A 263 -5.57 -5.14 -21.68
C VAL A 263 -6.30 -3.82 -21.47
N MET A 264 -7.18 -3.45 -22.40
CA MET A 264 -7.96 -2.20 -22.32
C MET A 264 -8.85 -2.18 -21.07
N ASP A 265 -9.58 -3.27 -20.83
CA ASP A 265 -10.51 -3.38 -19.70
C ASP A 265 -9.80 -3.25 -18.35
N TRP A 266 -8.59 -3.80 -18.19
CA TRP A 266 -7.82 -3.64 -16.96
C TRP A 266 -7.16 -2.26 -16.83
N ALA A 267 -6.65 -1.70 -17.94
CA ALA A 267 -6.02 -0.38 -17.93
C ALA A 267 -7.01 0.75 -17.64
N PHE A 268 -8.21 0.73 -18.22
CA PHE A 268 -9.20 1.81 -18.06
C PHE A 268 -10.04 1.73 -16.80
N ALA A 269 -10.02 0.60 -16.10
CA ALA A 269 -10.89 0.40 -14.96
C ALA A 269 -10.32 0.91 -13.62
N ARG A 270 -9.14 1.55 -13.65
CA ARG A 270 -8.41 1.94 -12.45
C ARG A 270 -7.96 3.41 -12.51
N ASN A 271 -8.36 4.19 -11.51
CA ASN A 271 -7.70 5.44 -11.13
C ASN A 271 -7.22 5.27 -9.69
N PHE A 272 -6.03 5.80 -9.38
CA PHE A 272 -5.61 5.92 -7.98
C PHE A 272 -6.66 6.68 -7.16
N ILE A 273 -6.79 6.28 -5.90
CA ILE A 273 -7.67 6.94 -4.93
C ILE A 273 -6.76 7.65 -3.94
N CYS A 274 -6.98 8.94 -3.74
CA CYS A 274 -6.33 9.74 -2.70
C CYS A 274 -6.46 9.04 -1.33
N GLY A 275 -5.34 8.70 -0.70
CA GLY A 275 -5.34 8.05 0.62
C GLY A 275 -5.83 8.95 1.75
N SER A 276 -5.82 10.28 1.55
CA SER A 276 -6.32 11.25 2.52
C SER A 276 -7.84 11.44 2.45
N CYS A 277 -8.40 11.64 1.24
CA CYS A 277 -9.81 12.04 1.10
C CYS A 277 -10.66 11.09 0.23
N GLY A 278 -10.08 10.04 -0.35
CA GLY A 278 -10.80 9.06 -1.16
C GLY A 278 -11.21 9.54 -2.56
N ALA A 279 -10.76 10.72 -3.02
CA ALA A 279 -11.06 11.24 -4.36
C ALA A 279 -10.17 10.62 -5.44
N ARG A 280 -10.66 10.59 -6.69
CA ARG A 280 -9.97 10.02 -7.86
C ARG A 280 -9.38 11.07 -8.82
N ASP A 281 -9.64 12.35 -8.54
CA ASP A 281 -9.14 13.45 -9.35
C ASP A 281 -7.72 13.81 -8.88
N LEU A 282 -6.73 13.26 -9.59
CA LEU A 282 -5.31 13.32 -9.24
C LEU A 282 -4.52 13.87 -10.42
N GLU A 283 -3.69 14.88 -10.17
CA GLU A 283 -2.79 15.48 -11.17
C GLU A 283 -1.41 14.85 -11.03
N PHE A 284 -0.99 14.07 -12.02
CA PHE A 284 0.25 13.27 -12.00
C PHE A 284 1.46 14.09 -12.43
N ARG A 285 2.58 13.94 -11.70
CA ARG A 285 3.86 14.58 -12.01
C ARG A 285 5.05 13.70 -11.61
N LEU A 286 6.20 13.96 -12.22
CA LEU A 286 7.46 13.31 -11.84
C LEU A 286 8.37 14.35 -11.19
N GLU A 287 8.78 14.14 -9.94
CA GLU A 287 9.80 14.98 -9.29
C GLU A 287 11.06 14.14 -9.10
N GLY A 288 12.10 14.47 -9.87
CA GLY A 288 13.30 13.64 -9.94
C GLY A 288 12.97 12.25 -10.47
N THR A 289 13.06 11.25 -9.60
CA THR A 289 12.80 9.84 -9.94
C THR A 289 11.52 9.29 -9.34
N VAL A 290 10.78 10.12 -8.60
CA VAL A 290 9.63 9.67 -7.81
C VAL A 290 8.34 10.18 -8.45
N PRO A 291 7.39 9.28 -8.78
CA PRO A 291 6.08 9.70 -9.26
C PRO A 291 5.24 10.25 -8.10
N HIS A 292 4.72 11.45 -8.30
CA HIS A 292 3.85 12.14 -7.37
C HIS A 292 2.50 12.43 -8.04
N TYR A 293 1.49 12.72 -7.24
CA TYR A 293 0.28 13.37 -7.71
C TYR A 293 -0.24 14.35 -6.68
N ARG A 294 -0.88 15.40 -7.18
CA ARG A 294 -1.67 16.30 -6.37
C ARG A 294 -3.11 15.84 -6.39
N CYS A 295 -3.69 15.59 -5.22
CA CYS A 295 -5.13 15.39 -5.16
C CYS A 295 -5.83 16.73 -5.36
N MET A 296 -6.65 16.85 -6.40
CA MET A 296 -7.34 18.11 -6.72
C MET A 296 -8.47 18.43 -5.72
N HIS A 297 -8.90 17.44 -4.93
CA HIS A 297 -9.94 17.60 -3.93
C HIS A 297 -9.42 18.14 -2.58
N CYS A 298 -8.37 17.51 -2.01
CA CYS A 298 -7.77 17.98 -0.76
C CYS A 298 -6.54 18.89 -0.97
N ALA A 299 -6.18 19.16 -2.23
CA ALA A 299 -5.07 20.01 -2.65
C ALA A 299 -3.69 19.62 -2.10
N THR A 300 -3.54 18.42 -1.54
CA THR A 300 -2.29 17.90 -1.00
C THR A 300 -1.53 17.09 -2.05
N ASP A 301 -0.21 17.23 -2.02
CA ASP A 301 0.68 16.38 -2.79
C ASP A 301 0.88 15.07 -2.08
N HIS A 302 0.99 14.03 -2.87
CA HIS A 302 1.16 12.69 -2.40
C HIS A 302 2.10 11.93 -3.32
N GLU A 303 2.78 10.96 -2.75
CA GLU A 303 3.61 10.01 -3.46
C GLU A 303 2.82 8.75 -3.81
N ILE A 304 3.14 8.15 -4.96
CA ILE A 304 2.59 6.85 -5.32
C ILE A 304 3.48 5.77 -4.74
N ASP A 305 2.94 4.98 -3.81
CA ASP A 305 3.49 3.66 -3.57
C ASP A 305 3.05 2.74 -4.72
N LEU A 306 3.92 2.59 -5.73
CA LEU A 306 3.66 1.72 -6.89
C LEU A 306 3.58 0.23 -6.51
N ASN A 307 4.08 -0.16 -5.33
CA ASN A 307 3.99 -1.53 -4.84
C ASN A 307 2.59 -1.79 -4.27
N GLU A 308 2.13 -0.88 -3.42
CA GLU A 308 0.81 -0.98 -2.80
C GLU A 308 -0.32 -0.44 -3.70
N ALA A 309 0.01 0.24 -4.80
CA ALA A 309 -0.93 1.01 -5.61
C ALA A 309 -1.74 2.00 -4.75
N VAL A 310 -1.11 2.60 -3.73
CA VAL A 310 -1.75 3.54 -2.81
C VAL A 310 -1.09 4.90 -2.88
N ALA A 311 -1.94 5.88 -2.63
CA ALA A 311 -1.62 7.26 -2.61
C ALA A 311 -1.25 7.79 -1.21
N ILE A 312 0.02 8.08 -0.93
CA ILE A 312 0.51 8.46 0.42
C ILE A 312 0.91 9.95 0.46
N PRO A 313 0.33 10.80 1.35
CA PRO A 313 0.69 12.23 1.44
C PRO A 313 2.19 12.46 1.64
N ILE A 314 2.77 13.42 0.89
CA ILE A 314 4.18 13.82 1.06
C ILE A 314 4.26 14.76 2.27
N LEU A 315 5.19 14.48 3.17
CA LEU A 315 5.61 15.41 4.21
C LEU A 315 6.65 16.35 3.58
N HIS A 316 6.29 17.60 3.30
CA HIS A 316 7.23 18.59 2.77
C HIS A 316 8.12 19.14 3.89
N ASP A 317 9.39 19.40 3.58
CA ASP A 317 10.36 20.12 4.43
C ASP A 317 10.03 21.62 4.55
#